data_AF-A0A2G2YE95-F1
#
_entry.id   AF-A0A2G2YE95-F1
#
_cell.length_a   1.000
_cell.length_b   1.000
_cell.length_c   1.000
_cell.angle_alpha   90.00
_cell.angle_beta   90.00
_cell.angle_gamma   90.00
#
_symmetry.space_group_name_H-M   'P 1'
#
loop_
_entity.id
_entity.type
_entity.pdbx_description
1 polymer ?
#
loop_
_entity_poly.entity_id
_entity_poly.type
_entity_poly.pdbx_seq_one_letter_code
_entity_poly.pdbx_strand_id
1 'polypeptide(L)'
;MALRFPRFSQGLAQDPTTHRILFGIAIAYDFESHDDITEERLYQNIFASHFDQLAIIFLGTSGNLFHVAWQGNFESWNQFRDWANYERYFRCTYSFGGRLGRGHKGLYDTINNSLHFQLSLALASLGVITSFVDQHMYSLPAYVFIAQDFTTQAALYTNHQYITGFIMTGAFAHGAIFFIRDYNPKQNEVNVLARMLDHKEAIISHLSWSSLFLGFYTLILYVHNDVMLAFGTLEKQILIEPIFAQWIQSAHGKNSYGFDVLLSSTSGPAFNVGQTIWLSGWLNAVNENSNSLFLTISPGDFLVHHAIALGVHTITLILVKGALDVRGSKLIPDKKDFDYSFSCDGPG
;
A
#
# COMPACT_ATOMS: atom_id res chain seq x y z
N MET A 1 -31.57 33.96 12.83
CA MET A 1 -30.57 34.31 11.80
C MET A 1 -29.73 33.06 11.59
N ALA A 2 -29.91 32.33 10.48
CA ALA A 2 -29.10 31.14 10.22
C ALA A 2 -27.63 31.56 10.06
N LEU A 3 -26.73 30.85 10.73
CA LEU A 3 -25.30 31.17 10.70
C LEU A 3 -24.73 30.85 9.30
N ARG A 4 -23.78 31.66 8.82
CA ARG A 4 -23.27 31.60 7.43
C ARG A 4 -22.45 30.34 7.11
N PHE A 5 -22.00 29.59 8.13
CA PHE A 5 -21.14 28.42 7.97
C PHE A 5 -21.75 27.18 8.66
N PRO A 6 -21.68 25.99 8.01
CA PRO A 6 -21.24 25.78 6.62
C PRO A 6 -22.29 26.21 5.59
N ARG A 7 -21.85 26.75 4.44
CA ARG A 7 -22.78 27.16 3.36
C ARG A 7 -23.41 25.97 2.65
N PHE A 8 -22.72 24.83 2.61
CA PHE A 8 -23.06 23.64 1.84
C PHE A 8 -23.93 22.62 2.60
N SER A 9 -24.30 22.91 3.85
CA SER A 9 -25.23 22.07 4.63
C SER A 9 -26.10 22.94 5.54
N GLN A 10 -27.35 23.14 5.16
CA GLN A 10 -28.35 23.89 5.92
C GLN A 10 -28.70 23.18 7.23
N GLY A 11 -28.75 21.84 7.22
CA GLY A 11 -28.95 21.04 8.42
C GLY A 11 -27.87 21.31 9.46
N LEU A 12 -26.59 21.30 9.06
CA LEU A 12 -25.49 21.59 9.97
C LEU A 12 -25.39 23.09 10.32
N ALA A 13 -25.74 23.99 9.40
CA ALA A 13 -25.73 25.44 9.66
C ALA A 13 -26.72 25.88 10.75
N GLN A 14 -27.77 25.08 11.00
CA GLN A 14 -28.76 25.31 12.05
C GLN A 14 -28.32 24.79 13.43
N ASP A 15 -27.28 23.96 13.51
CA ASP A 15 -26.75 23.45 14.78
C ASP A 15 -26.15 24.61 15.61
N PRO A 16 -26.71 24.90 16.81
CA PRO A 16 -26.27 26.03 17.62
C PRO A 16 -24.95 25.77 18.35
N THR A 17 -24.43 24.53 18.33
CA THR A 17 -23.27 24.12 19.12
C THR A 17 -21.95 24.25 18.35
N THR A 18 -20.83 23.98 19.01
CA THR A 18 -19.50 23.93 18.38
C THR A 18 -19.31 22.72 17.46
N HIS A 19 -20.16 21.69 17.59
CA HIS A 19 -20.19 20.52 16.71
C HIS A 19 -20.31 20.93 15.23
N ARG A 20 -21.15 21.92 14.93
CA ARG A 20 -21.26 22.57 13.61
C ARG A 20 -19.92 22.95 12.99
N ILE A 21 -19.02 23.55 13.77
CA ILE A 21 -17.73 24.03 13.25
C ILE A 21 -16.85 22.83 12.90
N LEU A 22 -16.76 21.85 13.80
CA LEU A 22 -15.94 20.66 13.63
C LEU A 22 -16.41 19.83 12.44
N PHE A 23 -17.71 19.52 12.38
CA PHE A 23 -18.27 18.75 11.27
C PHE A 23 -18.27 19.54 9.97
N GLY A 24 -18.46 20.86 10.02
CA GLY A 24 -18.35 21.70 8.84
C GLY A 24 -16.95 21.64 8.23
N ILE A 25 -15.89 21.50 9.02
CA ILE A 25 -14.54 21.29 8.48
C ILE A 25 -14.39 19.84 7.99
N ALA A 26 -14.88 18.86 8.74
CA ALA A 26 -14.71 17.44 8.42
C ALA A 26 -15.38 17.03 7.10
N ILE A 27 -16.57 17.55 6.79
CA ILE A 27 -17.33 17.19 5.57
C ILE A 27 -17.12 18.18 4.42
N ALA A 28 -16.22 19.15 4.57
CA ALA A 28 -15.98 20.18 3.54
C ALA A 28 -15.60 19.59 2.18
N TYR A 29 -14.92 18.44 2.18
CA TYR A 29 -14.51 17.70 1.00
C TYR A 29 -15.37 16.46 0.69
N ASP A 30 -16.42 16.18 1.49
CA ASP A 30 -17.45 15.19 1.13
C ASP A 30 -18.50 15.84 0.23
N PHE A 31 -18.09 16.16 -1.00
CA PHE A 31 -18.92 16.94 -1.93
C PHE A 31 -20.25 16.27 -2.27
N GLU A 32 -20.33 14.93 -2.22
CA GLU A 32 -21.54 14.17 -2.47
C GLU A 32 -22.61 14.40 -1.40
N SER A 33 -22.21 14.76 -0.18
CA SER A 33 -23.12 15.02 0.94
C SER A 33 -23.60 16.49 1.01
N HIS A 34 -23.22 17.34 0.06
CA HIS A 34 -23.58 18.76 0.05
C HIS A 34 -25.01 18.97 -0.45
N ASP A 35 -25.71 19.94 0.11
CA ASP A 35 -27.08 20.27 -0.29
C ASP A 35 -27.14 20.69 -1.78
N ASP A 36 -28.16 20.20 -2.50
CA ASP A 36 -28.44 20.52 -3.91
C ASP A 36 -27.27 20.24 -4.88
N ILE A 37 -26.40 19.26 -4.57
CA ILE A 37 -25.32 18.84 -5.46
C ILE A 37 -25.88 18.00 -6.63
N THR A 38 -25.48 18.36 -7.86
CA THR A 38 -25.74 17.55 -9.06
C THR A 38 -24.47 16.80 -9.45
N GLU A 39 -24.62 15.66 -10.14
CA GLU A 39 -23.48 14.85 -10.60
C GLU A 39 -22.50 15.68 -11.45
N GLU A 40 -23.00 16.47 -12.41
CA GLU A 40 -22.15 17.35 -13.23
C GLU A 40 -21.33 18.33 -12.37
N ARG A 41 -21.98 18.95 -11.37
CA ARG A 41 -21.33 19.91 -10.48
C ARG A 41 -20.31 19.25 -9.55
N LEU A 42 -20.59 18.03 -9.11
CA LEU A 42 -19.64 17.21 -8.35
C LEU A 42 -18.35 17.00 -9.14
N TYR A 43 -18.45 16.52 -10.39
CA TYR A 43 -17.29 16.32 -11.26
C TYR A 43 -16.53 17.62 -11.54
N GLN A 44 -17.23 18.74 -11.78
CA GLN A 44 -16.60 20.05 -11.99
C GLN A 44 -15.83 20.52 -10.75
N ASN A 45 -16.40 20.38 -9.55
CA ASN A 45 -15.75 20.76 -8.29
C ASN A 45 -14.49 19.91 -8.02
N ILE A 46 -14.58 18.60 -8.25
CA ILE A 46 -13.44 17.68 -8.11
C ILE A 46 -12.35 18.02 -9.12
N PHE A 47 -12.72 18.26 -10.38
CA PHE A 47 -11.79 18.63 -11.44
C PHE A 47 -11.03 19.91 -11.09
N ALA A 48 -11.72 20.96 -10.63
CA ALA A 48 -11.07 22.18 -10.17
C ALA A 48 -10.14 21.93 -8.97
N SER A 49 -10.57 21.12 -8.01
CA SER A 49 -9.76 20.75 -6.83
C SER A 49 -8.47 20.03 -7.22
N HIS A 50 -8.46 19.24 -8.30
CA HIS A 50 -7.23 18.62 -8.82
C HIS A 50 -6.23 19.66 -9.34
N PHE A 51 -6.68 20.73 -10.01
CA PHE A 51 -5.78 21.81 -10.45
C PHE A 51 -5.19 22.55 -9.26
N ASP A 52 -6.00 22.81 -8.24
CA ASP A 52 -5.52 23.44 -7.01
C ASP A 52 -4.47 22.57 -6.32
N GLN A 53 -4.72 21.25 -6.22
CA GLN A 53 -3.76 20.31 -5.63
C GLN A 53 -2.46 20.23 -6.44
N LEU A 54 -2.53 20.22 -7.78
CA LEU A 54 -1.34 20.26 -8.64
C LEU A 54 -0.56 21.57 -8.46
N ALA A 55 -1.25 22.70 -8.34
CA ALA A 55 -0.63 23.99 -8.07
C ALA A 55 0.11 24.00 -6.72
N ILE A 56 -0.48 23.41 -5.68
CA ILE A 56 0.18 23.26 -4.37
C ILE A 56 1.44 22.41 -4.47
N ILE A 57 1.41 21.30 -5.21
CA ILE A 57 2.59 20.44 -5.43
C ILE A 57 3.70 21.21 -6.16
N PHE A 58 3.35 21.94 -7.23
CA PHE A 58 4.33 22.73 -7.98
C PHE A 58 4.89 23.88 -7.15
N LEU A 59 4.05 24.55 -6.36
CA LEU A 59 4.50 25.62 -5.46
C LEU A 59 5.43 25.07 -4.37
N GLY A 60 5.09 23.93 -3.76
CA GLY A 60 5.95 23.26 -2.77
C GLY A 60 7.29 22.84 -3.36
N THR A 61 7.28 22.26 -4.56
CA THR A 61 8.51 21.88 -5.29
C THR A 61 9.35 23.11 -5.64
N SER A 62 8.71 24.18 -6.11
CA SER A 62 9.38 25.46 -6.37
C SER A 62 9.97 26.07 -5.11
N GLY A 63 9.29 25.96 -3.96
CA GLY A 63 9.80 26.40 -2.67
C GLY A 63 11.07 25.65 -2.27
N ASN A 64 11.09 24.32 -2.42
CA ASN A 64 12.28 23.51 -2.17
C ASN A 64 13.46 23.98 -3.03
N LEU A 65 13.26 24.16 -4.34
CA LEU A 65 14.29 24.66 -5.26
C LEU A 65 14.77 26.06 -4.87
N PHE A 66 13.84 26.97 -4.56
CA PHE A 66 14.16 28.33 -4.16
C PHE A 66 15.04 28.37 -2.91
N HIS A 67 14.69 27.62 -1.87
CA HIS A 67 15.46 27.61 -0.62
C HIS A 67 16.83 26.93 -0.79
N VAL A 68 16.94 25.89 -1.60
CA VAL A 68 18.24 25.28 -1.94
C VAL A 68 19.13 26.29 -2.71
N ALA A 69 18.57 27.04 -3.66
CA ALA A 69 19.34 28.04 -4.41
C ALA A 69 19.71 29.27 -3.57
N TRP A 70 18.80 29.71 -2.69
CA TRP A 70 19.00 30.93 -1.90
C TRP A 70 19.91 30.72 -0.69
N GLN A 71 19.76 29.59 0.01
CA GLN A 71 20.40 29.34 1.31
C GLN A 71 21.27 28.09 1.33
N GLY A 72 21.16 27.24 0.30
CA GLY A 72 21.91 26.00 0.21
C GLY A 72 23.35 26.21 -0.28
N ASN A 73 24.10 25.11 -0.25
CA ASN A 73 25.50 25.03 -0.68
C ASN A 73 25.65 24.25 -1.99
N PHE A 74 24.65 24.31 -2.87
CA PHE A 74 24.54 23.45 -4.05
C PHE A 74 25.74 23.57 -5.00
N GLU A 75 26.25 24.79 -5.26
CA GLU A 75 27.41 24.99 -6.14
C GLU A 75 28.70 24.40 -5.55
N SER A 76 28.91 24.52 -4.24
CA SER A 76 30.04 23.91 -3.53
C SER A 76 29.93 22.38 -3.50
N TRP A 77 28.71 21.84 -3.49
CA TRP A 77 28.44 20.40 -3.55
C TRP A 77 28.69 19.82 -4.95
N ASN A 78 28.38 20.57 -6.01
CA ASN A 78 28.53 20.14 -7.41
C ASN A 78 29.98 20.13 -7.94
N GLN A 79 30.95 20.76 -7.27
CA GLN A 79 32.37 20.69 -7.68
C GLN A 79 32.98 19.28 -7.53
N PHE A 80 32.21 18.30 -7.05
CA PHE A 80 32.63 16.94 -6.72
C PHE A 80 32.06 15.81 -7.61
N ARG A 81 31.65 16.01 -8.89
CA ARG A 81 31.78 15.01 -10.00
C ARG A 81 30.95 15.22 -11.29
N ASP A 82 31.45 14.58 -12.35
CA ASP A 82 30.90 14.25 -13.67
C ASP A 82 29.91 13.05 -13.68
N TRP A 83 28.82 13.14 -14.47
CA TRP A 83 27.87 12.04 -14.77
C TRP A 83 27.18 12.15 -16.13
N ALA A 84 26.80 11.01 -16.73
CA ALA A 84 25.93 10.89 -17.91
C ALA A 84 24.91 9.73 -17.80
N ASN A 85 23.63 10.14 -17.93
CA ASN A 85 22.32 9.55 -18.32
C ASN A 85 22.15 8.04 -18.67
N TYR A 86 20.98 7.45 -18.28
CA TYR A 86 19.85 7.06 -19.18
C TYR A 86 18.64 6.39 -18.44
N GLU A 87 17.41 6.46 -19.00
CA GLU A 87 16.10 5.94 -18.52
C GLU A 87 15.43 4.92 -19.49
N ARG A 88 14.60 3.96 -19.01
CA ARG A 88 13.16 3.73 -19.41
C ARG A 88 12.52 2.38 -18.97
N TYR A 89 11.19 2.32 -19.13
CA TYR A 89 10.11 1.60 -18.43
C TYR A 89 9.35 0.58 -19.34
N PHE A 90 8.69 -0.47 -18.79
CA PHE A 90 7.62 -1.26 -19.47
C PHE A 90 6.64 -1.98 -18.49
N ARG A 91 5.40 -2.30 -18.94
CA ARG A 91 4.28 -2.89 -18.15
C ARG A 91 3.54 -4.06 -18.86
N CYS A 92 2.96 -4.95 -18.04
CA CYS A 92 2.08 -6.16 -18.16
C CYS A 92 0.76 -6.06 -19.01
N THR A 93 -0.12 -7.05 -19.23
CA THR A 93 -0.44 -8.45 -18.75
C THR A 93 -1.46 -9.12 -19.73
N TYR A 94 -1.75 -10.43 -19.58
CA TYR A 94 -3.04 -11.07 -19.97
C TYR A 94 -3.54 -12.06 -18.89
N SER A 95 -4.86 -12.34 -18.84
CA SER A 95 -5.53 -13.23 -17.85
C SER A 95 -6.30 -14.39 -18.50
N PHE A 96 -6.32 -15.53 -17.82
CA PHE A 96 -7.04 -16.77 -18.17
C PHE A 96 -8.38 -16.88 -17.40
N GLY A 97 -9.46 -17.32 -18.05
CA GLY A 97 -10.82 -17.44 -17.47
C GLY A 97 -11.37 -18.87 -17.41
N GLY A 98 -12.32 -19.12 -16.49
CA GLY A 98 -13.13 -20.36 -16.48
C GLY A 98 -13.99 -20.69 -15.24
N ARG A 99 -13.69 -20.16 -14.04
CA ARG A 99 -14.41 -20.53 -12.78
C ARG A 99 -15.09 -19.36 -12.04
N LEU A 100 -15.11 -18.16 -12.63
CA LEU A 100 -15.47 -16.89 -11.97
C LEU A 100 -16.90 -16.37 -12.25
N GLY A 101 -17.83 -17.20 -12.73
CA GLY A 101 -19.25 -16.83 -12.89
C GLY A 101 -19.48 -16.05 -14.18
N ARG A 102 -20.33 -15.01 -14.15
CA ARG A 102 -20.47 -14.08 -15.29
C ARG A 102 -19.23 -13.20 -15.51
N GLY A 103 -18.17 -13.40 -14.71
CA GLY A 103 -16.89 -12.70 -14.85
C GLY A 103 -17.06 -11.20 -14.67
N HIS A 104 -16.50 -10.43 -15.60
CA HIS A 104 -16.45 -8.97 -15.55
C HIS A 104 -17.70 -8.27 -16.14
N LYS A 105 -18.81 -8.98 -16.36
CA LYS A 105 -20.04 -8.36 -16.90
C LYS A 105 -20.58 -7.30 -15.93
N GLY A 106 -20.88 -6.10 -16.45
CA GLY A 106 -21.37 -4.95 -15.67
C GLY A 106 -20.30 -4.24 -14.83
N LEU A 107 -19.06 -4.76 -14.83
CA LEU A 107 -17.98 -4.19 -14.02
C LEU A 107 -17.49 -2.86 -14.61
N TYR A 108 -17.48 -2.70 -15.94
CA TYR A 108 -17.12 -1.44 -16.58
C TYR A 108 -18.00 -0.29 -16.08
N ASP A 109 -19.32 -0.43 -16.15
CA ASP A 109 -20.26 0.61 -15.69
C ASP A 109 -20.16 0.82 -14.17
N THR A 110 -19.96 -0.25 -13.40
CA THR A 110 -19.79 -0.16 -11.94
C THR A 110 -18.54 0.63 -11.55
N ILE A 111 -17.44 0.45 -12.30
CA ILE A 111 -16.20 1.22 -12.11
C ILE A 111 -16.39 2.65 -12.62
N ASN A 112 -16.92 2.81 -13.83
CA ASN A 112 -16.96 4.09 -14.52
C ASN A 112 -17.90 5.09 -13.84
N ASN A 113 -18.98 4.61 -13.22
CA ASN A 113 -20.00 5.46 -12.60
C ASN A 113 -19.76 5.69 -11.10
N SER A 114 -18.73 5.09 -10.49
CA SER A 114 -18.38 5.30 -9.09
C SER A 114 -17.01 5.96 -8.96
N LEU A 115 -17.01 7.20 -8.47
CA LEU A 115 -15.79 7.92 -8.12
C LEU A 115 -15.04 7.24 -6.96
N HIS A 116 -15.76 6.68 -6.00
CA HIS A 116 -15.16 5.96 -4.88
C HIS A 116 -14.48 4.67 -5.31
N PHE A 117 -15.03 3.91 -6.26
CA PHE A 117 -14.38 2.72 -6.79
C PHE A 117 -13.12 3.07 -7.60
N GLN A 118 -13.16 4.13 -8.41
CA GLN A 118 -12.00 4.62 -9.14
C GLN A 118 -10.90 5.10 -8.21
N LEU A 119 -11.25 5.88 -7.19
CA LEU A 119 -10.31 6.37 -6.18
C LEU A 119 -9.70 5.21 -5.38
N SER A 120 -10.51 4.21 -5.00
CA SER A 120 -10.02 3.00 -4.33
C SER A 120 -8.97 2.27 -5.17
N LEU A 121 -9.24 2.04 -6.47
CA LEU A 121 -8.29 1.38 -7.37
C LEU A 121 -7.03 2.20 -7.63
N ALA A 122 -7.17 3.52 -7.77
CA ALA A 122 -6.06 4.44 -7.97
C ALA A 122 -5.14 4.44 -6.74
N LEU A 123 -5.72 4.54 -5.54
CA LEU A 123 -4.98 4.47 -4.27
C LEU A 123 -4.31 3.09 -4.09
N ALA A 124 -5.01 1.98 -4.33
CA ALA A 124 -4.41 0.65 -4.22
C ALA A 124 -3.21 0.48 -5.18
N SER A 125 -3.37 0.92 -6.43
CA SER A 125 -2.30 0.86 -7.43
C SER A 125 -1.13 1.77 -7.07
N LEU A 126 -1.42 2.99 -6.63
CA LEU A 126 -0.42 3.96 -6.21
C LEU A 126 0.34 3.47 -4.98
N GLY A 127 -0.35 2.96 -3.96
CA GLY A 127 0.28 2.42 -2.74
C GLY A 127 1.23 1.27 -3.04
N VAL A 128 0.84 0.33 -3.91
CA VAL A 128 1.74 -0.75 -4.35
C VAL A 128 2.98 -0.19 -5.05
N ILE A 129 2.80 0.79 -5.95
CA ILE A 129 3.93 1.41 -6.65
C ILE A 129 4.81 2.22 -5.70
N THR A 130 4.24 2.93 -4.72
CA THR A 130 4.99 3.70 -3.71
C THR A 130 5.87 2.78 -2.87
N SER A 131 5.34 1.64 -2.40
CA SER A 131 6.15 0.64 -1.68
C SER A 131 7.20 0.01 -2.59
N PHE A 132 6.84 -0.30 -3.85
CA PHE A 132 7.76 -0.85 -4.83
C PHE A 132 8.94 0.09 -5.12
N VAL A 133 8.66 1.38 -5.36
CA VAL A 133 9.67 2.44 -5.54
C VAL A 133 10.62 2.43 -4.35
N ASP A 134 10.08 2.34 -3.15
CA ASP A 134 10.89 2.38 -1.95
C ASP A 134 11.83 1.16 -1.78
N GLN A 135 11.29 -0.05 -1.98
CA GLN A 135 12.07 -1.28 -1.95
C GLN A 135 13.18 -1.28 -3.02
N HIS A 136 12.95 -0.62 -4.15
CA HIS A 136 13.95 -0.48 -5.22
C HIS A 136 14.95 0.65 -4.94
N MET A 137 14.53 1.77 -4.36
CA MET A 137 15.42 2.91 -4.12
C MET A 137 16.52 2.60 -3.11
N TYR A 138 16.25 1.78 -2.10
CA TYR A 138 17.29 1.40 -1.14
C TYR A 138 18.22 0.30 -1.67
N SER A 139 17.70 -0.66 -2.45
CA SER A 139 18.46 -1.80 -2.97
C SER A 139 19.17 -1.51 -4.29
N LEU A 140 18.62 -0.62 -5.11
CA LEU A 140 19.13 -0.13 -6.39
C LEU A 140 19.16 1.41 -6.36
N PRO A 141 20.14 2.02 -5.65
CA PRO A 141 20.25 3.47 -5.53
C PRO A 141 20.35 4.16 -6.90
N ALA A 142 19.29 4.91 -7.27
CA ALA A 142 19.22 5.61 -8.55
C ALA A 142 19.93 6.97 -8.54
N TYR A 143 20.21 7.51 -7.35
CA TYR A 143 20.86 8.81 -7.19
C TYR A 143 22.31 8.65 -6.80
N VAL A 144 23.13 9.52 -7.39
CA VAL A 144 24.56 9.60 -7.14
C VAL A 144 24.83 9.84 -5.66
N PHE A 145 25.74 9.05 -5.08
CA PHE A 145 26.18 9.11 -3.67
C PHE A 145 25.10 8.90 -2.59
N ILE A 146 23.83 8.67 -2.95
CA ILE A 146 22.77 8.52 -1.95
C ILE A 146 22.98 7.31 -1.03
N ALA A 147 23.64 6.26 -1.52
CA ALA A 147 23.99 5.08 -0.74
C ALA A 147 25.03 5.37 0.37
N GLN A 148 25.70 6.52 0.32
CA GLN A 148 26.65 6.97 1.35
C GLN A 148 25.99 7.89 2.38
N ASP A 149 24.84 8.48 2.05
CA ASP A 149 24.03 9.27 2.97
C ASP A 149 22.97 8.39 3.64
N PHE A 150 23.41 7.70 4.68
CA PHE A 150 22.56 6.77 5.44
C PHE A 150 21.34 7.44 6.06
N THR A 151 21.45 8.71 6.47
CA THR A 151 20.33 9.44 7.09
C THR A 151 19.25 9.71 6.06
N THR A 152 19.63 10.20 4.88
CA THR A 152 18.69 10.45 3.79
C THR A 152 18.08 9.15 3.28
N GLN A 153 18.86 8.08 3.13
CA GLN A 153 18.33 6.78 2.70
C GLN A 153 17.31 6.21 3.70
N ALA A 154 17.59 6.28 5.00
CA ALA A 154 16.66 5.85 6.05
C ALA A 154 15.39 6.72 6.10
N ALA A 155 15.53 8.03 5.93
CA ALA A 155 14.41 8.96 5.89
C ALA A 155 13.51 8.72 4.68
N LEU A 156 14.08 8.50 3.49
CA LEU A 156 13.33 8.19 2.28
C LEU A 156 12.58 6.86 2.41
N TYR A 157 13.24 5.82 2.95
CA TYR A 157 12.62 4.52 3.22
C TYR A 157 11.40 4.64 4.12
N THR A 158 11.62 5.25 5.28
CA THR A 158 10.57 5.45 6.27
C THR A 158 9.41 6.28 5.70
N ASN A 159 9.71 7.39 5.03
CA ASN A 159 8.72 8.28 4.46
C ASN A 159 7.81 7.57 3.44
N HIS A 160 8.37 6.86 2.46
CA HIS A 160 7.56 6.19 1.42
C HIS A 160 6.75 5.01 1.98
N GLN A 161 7.26 4.26 2.97
CA GLN A 161 6.47 3.21 3.62
C GLN A 161 5.32 3.76 4.46
N TYR A 162 5.51 4.87 5.19
CA TYR A 162 4.40 5.51 5.91
C TYR A 162 3.33 6.03 4.94
N ILE A 163 3.74 6.70 3.86
CA ILE A 163 2.82 7.16 2.80
C ILE A 163 2.05 5.97 2.20
N THR A 164 2.74 4.86 1.92
CA THR A 164 2.12 3.61 1.45
C THR A 164 1.02 3.16 2.41
N GLY A 165 1.29 3.12 3.72
CA GLY A 165 0.32 2.71 4.73
C GLY A 165 -0.96 3.56 4.71
N PHE A 166 -0.81 4.89 4.61
CA PHE A 166 -1.95 5.81 4.49
C PHE A 166 -2.75 5.60 3.22
N ILE A 167 -2.07 5.53 2.06
CA ILE A 167 -2.70 5.36 0.75
C ILE A 167 -3.44 4.01 0.68
N MET A 168 -2.83 2.93 1.14
CA MET A 168 -3.44 1.59 1.15
C MET A 168 -4.67 1.54 2.06
N THR A 169 -4.60 2.16 3.24
CA THR A 169 -5.77 2.26 4.14
C THR A 169 -6.91 3.05 3.49
N GLY A 170 -6.59 4.17 2.84
CA GLY A 170 -7.54 4.98 2.07
C GLY A 170 -8.18 4.20 0.92
N ALA A 171 -7.43 3.33 0.25
CA ALA A 171 -7.95 2.48 -0.81
C ALA A 171 -9.09 1.58 -0.32
N PHE A 172 -8.90 0.90 0.82
CA PHE A 172 -9.96 0.08 1.41
C PHE A 172 -11.12 0.90 1.98
N ALA A 173 -10.83 2.07 2.56
CA ALA A 173 -11.88 2.98 3.04
C ALA A 173 -12.81 3.42 1.90
N HIS A 174 -12.27 3.90 0.78
CA HIS A 174 -13.08 4.26 -0.39
C HIS A 174 -13.75 3.05 -1.05
N GLY A 175 -13.13 1.86 -0.99
CA GLY A 175 -13.79 0.62 -1.40
C GLY A 175 -15.01 0.27 -0.54
N ALA A 176 -14.94 0.51 0.77
CA ALA A 176 -16.06 0.35 1.69
C ALA A 176 -17.15 1.41 1.46
N ILE A 177 -16.78 2.68 1.24
CA ILE A 177 -17.74 3.75 0.89
C ILE A 177 -18.49 3.41 -0.41
N PHE A 178 -17.77 2.92 -1.44
CA PHE A 178 -18.40 2.41 -2.66
C PHE A 178 -19.47 1.34 -2.37
N PHE A 179 -19.19 0.38 -1.48
CA PHE A 179 -20.14 -0.68 -1.16
C PHE A 179 -21.42 -0.17 -0.49
N ILE A 180 -21.37 0.96 0.22
CA ILE A 180 -22.55 1.60 0.80
C ILE A 180 -23.27 2.45 -0.23
N ARG A 181 -22.57 3.43 -0.80
CA ARG A 181 -23.17 4.54 -1.56
C ARG A 181 -23.51 4.17 -3.01
N ASP A 182 -22.62 3.43 -3.68
CA ASP A 182 -22.68 3.28 -5.14
C ASP A 182 -23.00 1.85 -5.62
N TYR A 183 -22.74 0.84 -4.78
CA TYR A 183 -22.86 -0.56 -5.21
C TYR A 183 -24.33 -1.00 -5.39
N ASN A 184 -24.70 -1.27 -6.65
CA ASN A 184 -26.01 -1.80 -7.03
C ASN A 184 -25.99 -3.34 -7.22
N PRO A 185 -26.70 -4.12 -6.36
CA PRO A 185 -26.75 -5.58 -6.47
C PRO A 185 -27.39 -6.09 -7.76
N LYS A 186 -28.39 -5.37 -8.30
CA LYS A 186 -29.12 -5.80 -9.51
C LYS A 186 -28.23 -5.74 -10.75
N GLN A 187 -27.41 -4.69 -10.85
CA GLN A 187 -26.47 -4.51 -11.95
C GLN A 187 -25.31 -5.50 -11.89
N ASN A 188 -24.92 -5.90 -10.68
CA ASN A 188 -23.78 -6.78 -10.42
C ASN A 188 -24.18 -8.26 -10.21
N GLU A 189 -25.40 -8.65 -10.58
CA GLU A 189 -25.92 -9.99 -10.32
C GLU A 189 -25.04 -11.09 -10.94
N VAL A 190 -24.53 -11.99 -10.08
CA VAL A 190 -23.72 -13.17 -10.44
C VAL A 190 -22.38 -12.83 -11.13
N ASN A 191 -21.92 -11.58 -11.01
CA ASN A 191 -20.56 -11.18 -11.43
C ASN A 191 -19.53 -11.43 -10.31
N VAL A 192 -18.26 -11.08 -10.56
CA VAL A 192 -17.17 -11.31 -9.60
C VAL A 192 -17.38 -10.58 -8.25
N LEU A 193 -17.97 -9.39 -8.24
CA LEU A 193 -18.21 -8.60 -7.02
C LEU A 193 -19.34 -9.22 -6.18
N ALA A 194 -20.48 -9.55 -6.80
CA ALA A 194 -21.57 -10.19 -6.08
C ALA A 194 -21.13 -11.54 -5.52
N ARG A 195 -20.41 -12.35 -6.31
CA ARG A 195 -19.88 -13.62 -5.84
C ARG A 195 -18.99 -13.45 -4.62
N MET A 196 -18.07 -12.48 -4.64
CA MET A 196 -17.21 -12.20 -3.48
C MET A 196 -18.01 -11.94 -2.21
N LEU A 197 -19.10 -11.17 -2.30
CA LEU A 197 -19.99 -10.89 -1.17
C LEU A 197 -20.73 -12.15 -0.69
N ASP A 198 -21.14 -13.04 -1.59
CA ASP A 198 -21.84 -14.29 -1.24
C ASP A 198 -20.99 -15.21 -0.35
N HIS A 199 -19.67 -15.16 -0.46
CA HIS A 199 -18.74 -15.95 0.36
C HIS A 199 -17.85 -15.09 1.27
N LYS A 200 -18.31 -13.90 1.65
CA LYS A 200 -17.55 -12.98 2.53
C LYS A 200 -17.09 -13.63 3.83
N GLU A 201 -17.92 -14.47 4.45
CA GLU A 201 -17.60 -15.16 5.70
C GLU A 201 -16.42 -16.12 5.54
N ALA A 202 -16.30 -16.77 4.38
CA ALA A 202 -15.16 -17.62 4.07
C ALA A 202 -13.88 -16.79 3.95
N ILE A 203 -13.93 -15.64 3.26
CA ILE A 203 -12.78 -14.74 3.12
C ILE A 203 -12.31 -14.24 4.49
N ILE A 204 -13.25 -13.71 5.29
CA ILE A 204 -12.97 -13.15 6.62
C ILE A 204 -12.42 -14.22 7.57
N SER A 205 -13.01 -15.42 7.59
CA SER A 205 -12.55 -16.51 8.45
C SER A 205 -11.15 -17.01 8.08
N HIS A 206 -10.80 -17.09 6.79
CA HIS A 206 -9.46 -17.50 6.38
C HIS A 206 -8.42 -16.41 6.72
N LEU A 207 -8.74 -15.14 6.51
CA LEU A 207 -7.87 -14.04 6.94
C LEU A 207 -7.67 -14.05 8.47
N SER A 208 -8.74 -14.31 9.23
CA SER A 208 -8.66 -14.46 10.69
C SER A 208 -7.78 -15.64 11.10
N TRP A 209 -7.92 -16.79 10.42
CA TRP A 209 -7.08 -17.96 10.68
C TRP A 209 -5.61 -17.66 10.38
N SER A 210 -5.29 -17.05 9.25
CA SER A 210 -3.92 -16.68 8.88
C SER A 210 -3.30 -15.71 9.89
N SER A 211 -4.04 -14.69 10.33
CA SER A 211 -3.55 -13.74 11.35
C SER A 211 -3.32 -14.41 12.70
N LEU A 212 -4.24 -15.27 13.15
CA LEU A 212 -4.07 -16.01 14.41
C LEU A 212 -2.89 -16.99 14.32
N PHE A 213 -2.79 -17.72 13.22
CA PHE A 213 -1.68 -18.65 12.98
C PHE A 213 -0.34 -17.91 13.02
N LEU A 214 -0.17 -16.86 12.22
CA LEU A 214 1.06 -16.07 12.22
C LEU A 214 1.34 -15.45 13.59
N GLY A 215 0.31 -14.95 14.29
CA GLY A 215 0.41 -14.34 15.60
C GLY A 215 0.93 -15.30 16.67
N PHE A 216 0.30 -16.47 16.80
CA PHE A 216 0.70 -17.48 17.77
C PHE A 216 2.13 -17.96 17.52
N TYR A 217 2.46 -18.41 16.30
CA TYR A 217 3.77 -19.00 16.04
C TYR A 217 4.91 -17.97 16.06
N THR A 218 4.70 -16.77 15.54
CA THR A 218 5.75 -15.72 15.57
C THR A 218 6.04 -15.30 17.00
N LEU A 219 5.00 -15.01 17.79
CA LEU A 219 5.16 -14.58 19.18
C LEU A 219 5.77 -15.69 20.06
N ILE A 220 5.34 -16.94 19.89
CA ILE A 220 5.89 -18.08 20.63
C ILE A 220 7.39 -18.22 20.36
N LEU A 221 7.84 -18.08 19.10
CA LEU A 221 9.26 -18.17 18.77
C LEU A 221 10.07 -17.03 19.39
N TYR A 222 9.57 -15.79 19.34
CA TYR A 222 10.22 -14.66 20.01
C TYR A 222 10.35 -14.89 21.52
N VAL A 223 9.24 -15.22 22.19
CA VAL A 223 9.22 -15.45 23.64
C VAL A 223 10.09 -16.65 24.02
N HIS A 224 10.05 -17.75 23.26
CA HIS A 224 10.93 -18.90 23.48
C HIS A 224 12.40 -18.50 23.41
N ASN A 225 12.79 -17.76 22.37
CA ASN A 225 14.18 -17.34 22.18
C ASN A 225 14.66 -16.35 23.26
N ASP A 226 13.78 -15.45 23.71
CA ASP A 226 14.04 -14.55 24.84
C ASP A 226 14.22 -15.32 26.16
N VAL A 227 13.40 -16.33 26.42
CA VAL A 227 13.54 -17.17 27.63
C VAL A 227 14.84 -17.99 27.58
N MET A 228 15.20 -18.56 26.43
CA MET A 228 16.47 -19.28 26.26
C MET A 228 17.68 -18.36 26.45
N LEU A 229 17.60 -17.12 25.95
CA LEU A 229 18.60 -16.08 26.17
C LEU A 229 18.71 -15.70 27.66
N ALA A 230 17.57 -15.48 28.33
CA ALA A 230 17.52 -15.13 29.74
C ALA A 230 18.10 -16.22 30.66
N PHE A 231 17.96 -17.49 30.27
CA PHE A 231 18.56 -18.64 30.98
C PHE A 231 20.00 -18.95 30.56
N GLY A 232 20.59 -18.19 29.64
CA GLY A 232 21.97 -18.38 29.19
C GLY A 232 22.18 -19.64 28.34
N THR A 233 21.12 -20.24 27.79
CA THR A 233 21.18 -21.45 26.95
C THR A 233 20.86 -21.11 25.50
N LEU A 234 21.74 -20.34 24.86
CA LEU A 234 21.56 -19.83 23.49
C LEU A 234 21.42 -20.94 22.45
N GLU A 235 22.05 -22.09 22.68
CA GLU A 235 21.99 -23.27 21.80
C GLU A 235 20.60 -23.91 21.70
N LYS A 236 19.69 -23.55 22.60
CA LYS A 236 18.30 -24.03 22.62
C LYS A 236 17.32 -23.08 21.93
N GLN A 237 17.80 -21.96 21.39
CA GLN A 237 16.99 -21.08 20.54
C GLN A 237 16.55 -21.82 19.29
N ILE A 238 15.35 -21.50 18.83
CA ILE A 238 14.81 -22.00 17.56
C ILE A 238 15.13 -20.95 16.52
N LEU A 239 16.16 -21.24 15.70
CA LEU A 239 16.61 -20.40 14.60
C LEU A 239 16.26 -21.09 13.28
N ILE A 240 15.31 -20.51 12.55
CA ILE A 240 14.84 -21.06 11.28
C ILE A 240 15.48 -20.26 10.14
N GLU A 241 16.22 -20.95 9.27
CA GLU A 241 16.82 -20.32 8.09
C GLU A 241 15.74 -19.98 7.04
N PRO A 242 15.76 -18.77 6.45
CA PRO A 242 14.83 -18.38 5.40
C PRO A 242 15.22 -18.98 4.03
N ILE A 243 15.26 -20.31 3.93
CA ILE A 243 15.75 -21.07 2.77
C ILE A 243 15.07 -20.63 1.46
N PHE A 244 13.77 -20.36 1.48
CA PHE A 244 13.06 -19.91 0.28
C PHE A 244 13.53 -18.56 -0.23
N ALA A 245 13.80 -17.60 0.66
CA ALA A 245 14.31 -16.30 0.28
C ALA A 245 15.79 -16.40 -0.14
N GLN A 246 16.60 -17.23 0.53
CA GLN A 246 17.99 -17.48 0.15
C GLN A 246 18.07 -18.15 -1.23
N TRP A 247 17.16 -19.07 -1.52
CA TRP A 247 17.02 -19.69 -2.84
C TRP A 247 16.69 -18.65 -3.92
N ILE A 248 15.81 -17.68 -3.65
CA ILE A 248 15.53 -16.57 -4.58
C ILE A 248 16.78 -15.71 -4.79
N GLN A 249 17.53 -15.38 -3.74
CA GLN A 249 18.80 -14.64 -3.89
C GLN A 249 19.81 -15.41 -4.76
N SER A 250 19.93 -16.72 -4.59
CA SER A 250 20.78 -17.56 -5.43
C SER A 250 20.25 -17.73 -6.86
N ALA A 251 18.93 -17.80 -7.05
CA ALA A 251 18.33 -17.77 -8.38
C ALA A 251 18.67 -16.48 -9.14
N HIS A 252 18.88 -15.38 -8.42
CA HIS A 252 19.36 -14.10 -8.94
C HIS A 252 20.89 -13.98 -9.04
N GLY A 253 21.66 -15.03 -8.75
CA GLY A 253 23.12 -15.04 -8.96
C GLY A 253 23.96 -14.80 -7.72
N LYS A 254 23.37 -14.77 -6.52
CA LYS A 254 24.12 -14.70 -5.28
C LYS A 254 24.72 -16.06 -4.90
N ASN A 255 26.05 -16.11 -4.82
CA ASN A 255 26.80 -17.37 -4.67
C ASN A 255 27.04 -17.78 -3.21
N SER A 256 26.79 -16.89 -2.24
CA SER A 256 27.11 -17.11 -0.82
C SER A 256 26.37 -18.29 -0.18
N TYR A 257 25.22 -18.70 -0.73
CA TYR A 257 24.39 -19.78 -0.18
C TYR A 257 24.63 -21.16 -0.82
N GLY A 258 25.34 -21.23 -1.95
CA GLY A 258 25.72 -22.50 -2.57
C GLY A 258 24.60 -23.34 -3.20
N PHE A 259 23.44 -22.75 -3.53
CA PHE A 259 22.33 -23.49 -4.16
C PHE A 259 22.57 -23.90 -5.62
N ASP A 260 23.50 -23.24 -6.33
CA ASP A 260 23.83 -23.50 -7.74
C ASP A 260 22.59 -23.63 -8.66
N VAL A 261 21.76 -22.58 -8.67
CA VAL A 261 20.47 -22.54 -9.36
C VAL A 261 20.31 -21.30 -10.23
N LEU A 262 19.76 -21.46 -11.43
CA LEU A 262 19.50 -20.39 -12.41
C LEU A 262 20.73 -19.50 -12.64
N LEU A 263 20.73 -18.23 -12.22
CA LEU A 263 21.81 -17.29 -12.49
C LEU A 263 23.06 -17.51 -11.62
N SER A 264 22.96 -18.26 -10.51
CA SER A 264 24.15 -18.67 -9.75
C SER A 264 24.88 -19.85 -10.40
N SER A 265 24.23 -20.58 -11.31
CA SER A 265 24.84 -21.68 -12.04
C SER A 265 25.42 -21.22 -13.37
N THR A 266 26.75 -21.27 -13.48
CA THR A 266 27.49 -20.85 -14.69
C THR A 266 27.21 -21.73 -15.91
N SER A 267 26.65 -22.92 -15.71
CA SER A 267 26.27 -23.85 -16.77
C SER A 267 24.79 -23.73 -17.20
N GLY A 268 23.99 -22.96 -16.46
CA GLY A 268 22.54 -22.89 -16.65
C GLY A 268 22.11 -22.14 -17.92
N PRO A 269 20.97 -22.50 -18.54
CA PRO A 269 20.43 -21.79 -19.71
C PRO A 269 20.18 -20.30 -19.44
N ALA A 270 19.68 -19.95 -18.24
CA ALA A 270 19.41 -18.57 -17.85
C ALA A 270 20.70 -17.72 -17.79
N PHE A 271 21.79 -18.30 -17.26
CA PHE A 271 23.10 -17.66 -17.23
C PHE A 271 23.64 -17.47 -18.65
N ASN A 272 23.64 -18.53 -19.47
CA ASN A 272 24.16 -18.48 -20.84
C ASN A 272 23.46 -17.46 -21.73
N VAL A 273 22.13 -17.33 -21.61
CA VAL A 273 21.36 -16.33 -22.40
C VAL A 273 21.61 -14.90 -21.90
N GLY A 274 21.80 -14.71 -20.58
CA GLY A 274 21.95 -13.38 -19.97
C GLY A 274 23.35 -12.75 -20.14
N GLN A 275 24.37 -13.52 -20.52
CA GLN A 275 25.79 -13.10 -20.55
C GLN A 275 26.14 -11.86 -21.39
N THR A 276 25.22 -11.39 -22.23
CA THR A 276 25.52 -10.38 -23.25
C THR A 276 25.78 -8.98 -22.70
N ILE A 277 24.80 -8.37 -22.03
CA ILE A 277 24.85 -6.92 -21.72
C ILE A 277 24.80 -6.63 -20.21
N TRP A 278 23.78 -7.10 -19.49
CA TRP A 278 23.54 -6.69 -18.09
C TRP A 278 24.10 -7.67 -17.05
N LEU A 279 24.23 -8.95 -17.39
CA LEU A 279 24.45 -10.00 -16.39
C LEU A 279 25.80 -9.89 -15.68
N SER A 280 26.87 -9.50 -16.38
CA SER A 280 28.20 -9.33 -15.75
C SER A 280 28.18 -8.23 -14.69
N GLY A 281 27.61 -7.07 -14.99
CA GLY A 281 27.45 -5.98 -14.03
C GLY A 281 26.54 -6.35 -12.86
N TRP A 282 25.43 -7.05 -13.15
CA TRP A 282 24.51 -7.56 -12.14
C TRP A 282 25.17 -8.54 -11.17
N LEU A 283 25.90 -9.54 -11.69
CA LEU A 283 26.56 -10.55 -10.87
C LEU A 283 27.68 -9.97 -10.01
N ASN A 284 28.39 -8.96 -10.52
CA ASN A 284 29.36 -8.21 -9.73
C ASN A 284 28.66 -7.49 -8.57
N ALA A 285 27.57 -6.76 -8.84
CA ALA A 285 26.86 -6.00 -7.82
C ALA A 285 26.19 -6.89 -6.75
N VAL A 286 25.52 -7.98 -7.14
CA VAL A 286 24.77 -8.86 -6.21
C VAL A 286 25.68 -9.68 -5.29
N ASN A 287 26.94 -9.90 -5.68
CA ASN A 287 27.93 -10.60 -4.87
C ASN A 287 28.85 -9.64 -4.11
N GLU A 288 28.64 -8.32 -4.23
CA GLU A 288 29.41 -7.33 -3.50
C GLU A 288 28.75 -7.02 -2.14
N ASN A 289 29.48 -7.24 -1.05
CA ASN A 289 28.95 -7.06 0.31
C ASN A 289 28.94 -5.59 0.79
N SER A 290 29.37 -4.64 -0.05
CA SER A 290 29.47 -3.21 0.29
C SER A 290 28.18 -2.44 0.02
N ASN A 291 27.24 -3.02 -0.72
CA ASN A 291 25.99 -2.40 -1.14
C ASN A 291 24.77 -3.06 -0.47
N SER A 292 23.57 -2.54 -0.77
CA SER A 292 22.30 -3.03 -0.22
C SER A 292 21.53 -3.96 -1.16
N LEU A 293 22.12 -4.37 -2.29
CA LEU A 293 21.47 -5.23 -3.27
C LEU A 293 21.46 -6.68 -2.74
N PHE A 294 20.26 -7.20 -2.45
CA PHE A 294 20.07 -8.54 -1.87
C PHE A 294 20.98 -8.79 -0.65
N LEU A 295 20.78 -8.01 0.42
CA LEU A 295 21.47 -8.23 1.70
C LEU A 295 21.39 -9.69 2.17
N THR A 296 22.45 -10.16 2.81
CA THR A 296 22.47 -11.52 3.37
C THR A 296 21.47 -11.65 4.49
N ILE A 297 20.49 -12.53 4.28
CA ILE A 297 19.43 -12.79 5.24
C ILE A 297 19.77 -13.96 6.18
N SER A 298 19.29 -13.83 7.41
CA SER A 298 19.56 -14.68 8.57
C SER A 298 18.26 -15.19 9.21
N PRO A 299 18.34 -16.06 10.23
CA PRO A 299 17.16 -16.45 11.02
C PRO A 299 16.43 -15.28 11.70
N GLY A 300 17.14 -14.19 12.02
CA GLY A 300 16.49 -12.97 12.53
C GLY A 300 15.56 -12.35 11.49
N ASP A 301 15.98 -12.34 10.22
CA ASP A 301 15.17 -11.86 9.10
C ASP A 301 13.93 -12.73 8.91
N PHE A 302 14.04 -14.05 9.09
CA PHE A 302 12.88 -14.94 9.04
C PHE A 302 11.78 -14.51 10.02
N LEU A 303 12.12 -14.25 11.28
CA LEU A 303 11.14 -13.88 12.31
C LEU A 303 10.49 -12.51 12.04
N VAL A 304 11.28 -11.50 11.67
CA VAL A 304 10.71 -10.17 11.41
C VAL A 304 9.83 -10.16 10.16
N HIS A 305 10.14 -10.95 9.12
CA HIS A 305 9.28 -11.06 7.95
C HIS A 305 7.94 -11.74 8.28
N HIS A 306 7.91 -12.71 9.21
CA HIS A 306 6.66 -13.29 9.69
C HIS A 306 5.86 -12.30 10.57
N ALA A 307 6.53 -11.43 11.34
CA ALA A 307 5.89 -10.33 12.06
C ALA A 307 5.29 -9.28 11.10
N ILE A 308 5.98 -8.94 10.01
CA ILE A 308 5.45 -8.09 8.93
C ILE A 308 4.23 -8.76 8.28
N ALA A 309 4.34 -10.05 7.95
CA ALA A 309 3.23 -10.81 7.39
C ALA A 309 2.01 -10.81 8.32
N LEU A 310 2.20 -10.99 9.63
CA LEU A 310 1.15 -10.87 10.63
C LEU A 310 0.48 -9.49 10.58
N GLY A 311 1.28 -8.42 10.56
CA GLY A 311 0.77 -7.05 10.48
C GLY A 311 -0.08 -6.83 9.23
N VAL A 312 0.44 -7.22 8.06
CA VAL A 312 -0.26 -7.08 6.78
C VAL A 312 -1.56 -7.89 6.75
N HIS A 313 -1.56 -9.15 7.18
CA HIS A 313 -2.76 -9.98 7.22
C HIS A 313 -3.80 -9.44 8.20
N THR A 314 -3.37 -8.95 9.37
CA THR A 314 -4.28 -8.39 10.39
C THR A 314 -4.90 -7.08 9.94
N ILE A 315 -4.12 -6.17 9.35
CA ILE A 315 -4.64 -4.92 8.78
C ILE A 315 -5.60 -5.23 7.62
N THR A 316 -5.25 -6.17 6.75
CA THR A 316 -6.12 -6.61 5.65
C THR A 316 -7.42 -7.22 6.18
N LEU A 317 -7.37 -8.04 7.24
CA LEU A 317 -8.55 -8.58 7.89
C LEU A 317 -9.47 -7.47 8.39
N ILE A 318 -8.94 -6.47 9.09
CA ILE A 318 -9.73 -5.36 9.65
C ILE A 318 -10.41 -4.58 8.51
N LEU A 319 -9.65 -4.21 7.48
CA LEU A 319 -10.13 -3.42 6.35
C LEU A 319 -11.12 -4.18 5.47
N VAL A 320 -10.81 -5.44 5.13
CA VAL A 320 -11.68 -6.29 4.30
C VAL A 320 -12.96 -6.63 5.05
N LYS A 321 -12.90 -6.99 6.33
CA LYS A 321 -14.11 -7.23 7.14
C LYS A 321 -14.96 -5.96 7.19
N GLY A 322 -14.35 -4.81 7.46
CA GLY A 322 -15.03 -3.52 7.46
C GLY A 322 -15.78 -3.26 6.15
N ALA A 323 -15.14 -3.47 5.01
CA ALA A 323 -15.74 -3.28 3.69
C ALA A 323 -16.84 -4.29 3.36
N LEU A 324 -16.68 -5.57 3.71
CA LEU A 324 -17.64 -6.63 3.38
C LEU A 324 -18.89 -6.65 4.30
N ASP A 325 -18.76 -6.15 5.53
CA ASP A 325 -19.86 -6.01 6.50
C ASP A 325 -20.47 -4.60 6.53
N VAL A 326 -20.06 -3.74 5.61
CA VAL A 326 -20.45 -2.33 5.59
C VAL A 326 -21.93 -2.15 5.26
N ARG A 327 -22.49 -3.01 4.41
CA ARG A 327 -23.91 -2.97 4.05
C ARG A 327 -24.83 -3.59 5.10
N GLY A 328 -24.29 -4.48 5.91
CA GLY A 328 -25.04 -5.24 6.90
C GLY A 328 -24.25 -6.42 7.45
N SER A 329 -24.47 -6.69 8.73
CA SER A 329 -23.98 -7.87 9.45
C SER A 329 -25.14 -8.56 10.17
N LYS A 330 -24.89 -9.70 10.81
CA LYS A 330 -25.92 -10.35 11.65
C LYS A 330 -26.35 -9.48 12.84
N LEU A 331 -25.47 -8.59 13.31
CA LEU A 331 -25.74 -7.71 14.44
C LEU A 331 -26.56 -6.48 14.01
N ILE A 332 -26.19 -5.85 12.90
CA ILE A 332 -26.89 -4.68 12.33
C ILE A 332 -27.17 -5.00 10.84
N PRO A 333 -28.32 -5.62 10.51
CA PRO A 333 -28.63 -6.06 9.15
C PRO A 333 -28.82 -4.93 8.15
N ASP A 334 -29.27 -3.77 8.62
CA ASP A 334 -29.64 -2.57 7.87
C ASP A 334 -28.55 -1.47 7.92
N LYS A 335 -27.29 -1.85 8.20
CA LYS A 335 -26.17 -0.91 8.37
C LYS A 335 -26.00 0.09 7.22
N LYS A 336 -26.31 -0.32 5.98
CA LYS A 336 -26.29 0.56 4.80
C LYS A 336 -27.14 1.84 4.96
N ASP A 337 -28.16 1.84 5.83
CA ASP A 337 -29.09 2.96 5.99
C ASP A 337 -28.56 4.05 6.93
N PHE A 338 -27.43 3.80 7.62
CA PHE A 338 -26.77 4.75 8.53
C PHE A 338 -25.56 5.48 7.91
N ASP A 339 -25.29 5.27 6.60
CA ASP A 339 -24.10 5.73 5.89
C ASP A 339 -22.76 5.17 6.46
N TYR A 340 -21.62 5.62 5.93
CA TYR A 340 -20.29 5.11 6.29
C TYR A 340 -19.85 5.41 7.72
N SER A 341 -20.25 6.57 8.27
CA SER A 341 -19.78 7.05 9.57
C SER A 341 -20.95 7.40 10.48
N PHE A 342 -21.19 6.57 11.48
CA PHE A 342 -22.16 6.76 12.56
C PHE A 342 -21.57 6.28 13.89
N SER A 343 -22.10 6.73 15.02
CA SER A 343 -21.51 6.44 16.34
C SER A 343 -21.69 4.97 16.75
N CYS A 344 -22.94 4.50 16.85
CA CYS A 344 -23.33 3.12 17.18
C CYS A 344 -24.84 2.93 16.95
N ASP A 345 -25.32 1.69 17.07
CA ASP A 345 -26.76 1.34 17.05
C ASP A 345 -27.32 1.14 18.48
N GLY A 346 -26.91 2.02 19.40
CA GLY A 346 -27.28 1.95 20.81
C GLY A 346 -26.64 0.78 21.60
N PRO A 347 -27.03 0.59 22.87
CA PRO A 347 -26.42 -0.40 23.79
C PRO A 347 -27.07 -1.80 23.75
N GLY A 348 -27.71 -2.18 22.63
CA GLY A 348 -28.63 -3.32 22.51
C GLY A 348 -28.04 -4.73 22.66
#